data_AF-A0AAV4D063-F1
#
_entry.id   AF-A0AAV4D063-F1
#
_cell.length_a   1.000
_cell.length_b   1.000
_cell.length_c   1.000
_cell.angle_alpha   90.00
_cell.angle_beta   90.00
_cell.angle_gamma   90.00
#
_symmetry.space_group_name_H-M   'P 1'
#
loop_
_entity.id
_entity.type
_entity.pdbx_description
1 polymer ?
#
loop_
_entity_poly.entity_id
_entity_poly.type
_entity_poly.pdbx_seq_one_letter_code
_entity_poly.pdbx_strand_id
1 'polypeptide(L)'
;MLNDRLVHVLESRDLLSKVQCGFRKDHSTLHHLVRLETFIKKAFARIKQVLAGFFDLEKAYDTTWRKRIYTEPALHLDGQPILVKGIQGNENVGKLAKAALNNASYLGKLIFWSGLKPKVNAYIHTVWQENWYTEGANKLHEVLPDLGEDLHKRGEGAGSKRETVMCRLRVGHTWLTQSYLYKNEEQSFCYACDSLNTVRQF
;
A
#
# COMPACT_ATOMS: atom_id res chain seq x y z
N MET A 1 19.24 7.26 28.73
CA MET A 1 20.66 7.57 29.08
C MET A 1 21.64 7.30 27.94
N LEU A 2 21.66 6.12 27.29
CA LEU A 2 22.56 5.88 26.15
C LEU A 2 21.99 6.42 24.83
N ASN A 3 20.68 6.22 24.60
CA ASN A 3 19.98 6.77 23.42
C ASN A 3 20.05 8.30 23.36
N ASP A 4 19.80 8.98 24.48
CA ASP A 4 19.83 10.47 24.54
C ASP A 4 21.22 11.02 24.20
N ARG A 5 22.29 10.34 24.65
CA ARG A 5 23.67 10.71 24.33
C ARG A 5 24.00 10.50 22.86
N LEU A 6 23.55 9.40 22.27
CA LEU A 6 23.73 9.13 20.85
C LEU A 6 22.97 10.15 19.99
N VAL A 7 21.70 10.40 20.31
CA VAL A 7 20.88 11.40 19.62
C VAL A 7 21.52 12.78 19.70
N HIS A 8 22.01 13.18 20.89
CA HIS A 8 22.70 14.46 21.05
C HIS A 8 23.95 14.58 20.15
N VAL A 9 24.78 13.54 20.06
CA VAL A 9 25.97 13.52 19.20
C VAL A 9 25.59 13.56 17.71
N LEU A 10 24.53 12.86 17.32
CA LEU A 10 24.03 12.84 15.94
C LEU A 10 23.48 14.22 15.54
N GLU A 11 22.77 14.90 16.44
CA GLU A 11 22.23 16.25 16.21
C GLU A 11 23.31 17.32 16.23
N SER A 12 24.27 17.26 17.17
CA SER A 12 25.36 18.23 17.26
C SER A 12 26.30 18.19 16.05
N ARG A 13 26.34 17.05 15.34
CA ARG A 13 27.15 16.85 14.13
C ARG A 13 26.35 16.98 12.83
N ASP A 14 25.08 17.40 12.89
CA ASP A 14 24.14 17.53 11.74
C ASP A 14 24.08 16.24 10.88
N LEU A 15 24.20 15.07 11.50
CA LEU A 15 24.16 13.77 10.83
C LEU A 15 22.74 13.29 10.55
N LEU A 16 21.75 13.88 11.23
CA LEU A 16 20.33 13.62 10.99
C LEU A 16 19.78 14.64 10.00
N SER A 17 19.03 14.16 9.02
CA SER A 17 18.33 15.05 8.09
C SER A 17 17.35 15.95 8.84
N LYS A 18 17.35 17.24 8.49
CA LYS A 18 16.39 18.24 9.01
C LYS A 18 14.93 17.90 8.70
N VAL A 19 14.68 16.98 7.77
CA VAL A 19 13.34 16.50 7.39
C VAL A 19 12.94 15.23 8.15
N GLN A 20 13.89 14.54 8.79
CA GLN A 20 13.62 13.36 9.58
C GLN A 20 12.89 13.75 10.87
N CYS A 21 11.69 13.20 11.07
CA CYS A 21 10.88 13.38 12.29
C CYS A 21 10.77 12.10 13.12
N GLY A 22 10.96 10.92 12.50
CA GLY A 22 10.87 9.64 13.21
C GLY A 22 11.98 9.45 14.23
N PHE A 23 11.63 8.91 15.40
CA PHE A 23 12.53 8.60 16.52
C PHE A 23 13.32 9.80 17.07
N ARG A 24 12.85 11.03 16.82
CA ARG A 24 13.42 12.26 17.37
C ARG A 24 12.52 12.86 18.43
N LYS A 25 13.14 13.48 19.43
CA LYS A 25 12.41 14.21 20.47
C LYS A 25 11.74 15.43 19.86
N ASP A 26 10.55 15.77 20.33
CA ASP A 26 9.77 16.95 19.91
C ASP A 26 9.37 16.97 18.42
N HIS A 27 9.42 15.81 17.76
CA HIS A 27 8.97 15.62 16.38
C HIS A 27 7.84 14.57 16.32
N SER A 28 6.68 15.01 15.85
CA SER A 28 5.52 14.15 15.58
C SER A 28 5.37 13.84 14.08
N THR A 29 4.64 12.77 13.76
CA THR A 29 4.19 12.43 12.39
C THR A 29 3.39 13.58 11.75
N LEU A 30 2.77 14.43 12.57
CA LEU A 30 2.10 15.65 12.12
C LEU A 30 3.03 16.59 11.34
N HIS A 31 4.31 16.68 11.68
CA HIS A 31 5.24 17.54 10.95
C HIS A 31 5.44 17.08 9.50
N HIS A 32 5.45 15.77 9.25
CA HIS A 32 5.52 15.22 7.89
C HIS A 32 4.24 15.51 7.11
N LEU A 33 3.06 15.37 7.74
CA LEU A 33 1.78 15.67 7.11
C LEU A 33 1.65 17.15 6.74
N VAL A 34 1.95 18.05 7.67
CA VAL A 34 1.94 19.51 7.43
C VAL A 34 2.93 19.89 6.33
N ARG A 35 4.10 19.26 6.29
CA ARG A 35 5.10 19.50 5.24
C ARG A 35 4.63 19.03 3.86
N LEU A 36 4.01 17.86 3.78
CA LEU A 36 3.45 17.36 2.53
C LEU A 36 2.29 18.23 2.05
N GLU A 37 1.38 18.58 2.96
CA GLU A 37 0.24 19.45 2.66
C GLU A 37 0.70 20.84 2.18
N THR A 38 1.66 21.45 2.86
CA THR A 38 2.21 22.76 2.44
C THR A 38 2.93 22.66 1.11
N PHE A 39 3.63 21.55 0.82
CA PHE A 39 4.24 21.33 -0.49
C PHE A 39 3.19 21.24 -1.60
N ILE A 40 2.12 20.49 -1.37
CA ILE A 40 0.99 20.34 -2.30
C ILE A 40 0.30 21.70 -2.53
N LYS A 41 -0.06 22.42 -1.46
CA LYS A 41 -0.69 23.75 -1.55
C LYS A 41 0.18 24.75 -2.31
N LYS A 42 1.49 24.79 -2.05
CA LYS A 42 2.43 25.68 -2.75
C LYS A 42 2.57 25.34 -4.23
N ALA A 43 2.52 24.07 -4.58
CA ALA A 43 2.58 23.65 -5.97
C ALA A 43 1.30 24.00 -6.72
N PHE A 44 0.12 23.79 -6.12
CA PHE A 44 -1.16 24.20 -6.71
C PHE A 44 -1.25 25.72 -6.90
N ALA A 45 -0.80 26.51 -5.93
CA ALA A 45 -0.73 27.97 -6.05
C ALA A 45 0.17 28.45 -7.20
N ARG A 46 1.09 27.59 -7.67
CA ARG A 46 2.02 27.88 -8.77
C ARG A 46 1.67 27.16 -10.07
N ILE A 47 0.49 26.53 -10.15
CA ILE A 47 0.06 25.73 -11.31
C ILE A 47 1.11 24.66 -11.67
N LYS A 48 1.73 24.07 -10.64
CA LYS A 48 2.70 22.97 -10.79
C LYS A 48 2.06 21.66 -10.38
N GLN A 49 2.44 20.58 -11.06
CA GLN A 49 2.06 19.22 -10.67
C GLN A 49 3.00 18.72 -9.56
N VAL A 50 2.44 17.97 -8.62
CA VAL A 50 3.20 17.29 -7.56
C VAL A 50 3.13 15.80 -7.82
N LEU A 51 4.31 15.19 -7.94
CA LEU A 51 4.45 13.75 -7.88
C LEU A 51 5.02 13.38 -6.51
N ALA A 52 4.31 12.54 -5.77
CA ALA A 52 4.78 11.98 -4.51
C ALA A 52 5.10 10.50 -4.70
N GLY A 53 6.32 10.10 -4.36
CA GLY A 53 6.73 8.70 -4.27
C GLY A 53 6.74 8.26 -2.82
N PHE A 54 5.94 7.24 -2.48
CA PHE A 54 5.96 6.62 -1.16
C PHE A 54 6.79 5.34 -1.24
N PHE A 55 7.69 5.16 -0.27
CA PHE A 55 8.57 4.01 -0.20
C PHE A 55 8.55 3.47 1.23
N ASP A 56 8.49 2.16 1.36
CA ASP A 56 8.56 1.44 2.63
C ASP A 56 9.63 0.36 2.58
N LEU A 57 10.23 0.06 3.73
CA LEU A 57 11.32 -0.90 3.87
C LEU A 57 10.83 -2.21 4.47
N GLU A 58 11.02 -3.32 3.77
CA GLU A 58 10.71 -4.64 4.30
C GLU A 58 11.66 -5.01 5.46
N LYS A 59 11.08 -5.29 6.64
CA LYS A 59 11.79 -5.76 7.85
C LYS A 59 13.01 -4.91 8.22
N ALA A 60 12.85 -3.58 8.23
CA ALA A 60 13.94 -2.62 8.33
C ALA A 60 14.94 -2.86 9.48
N TYR A 61 14.49 -3.38 10.63
CA TYR A 61 15.37 -3.69 11.77
C TYR A 61 16.18 -4.98 11.56
N ASP A 62 15.57 -6.02 10.99
CA ASP A 62 16.22 -7.32 10.76
C ASP A 62 17.19 -7.26 9.57
N THR A 63 16.86 -6.46 8.56
CA THR A 63 17.65 -6.31 7.33
C THR A 63 18.77 -5.27 7.45
N THR A 64 19.02 -4.76 8.66
CA THR A 64 20.13 -3.83 8.91
C THR A 64 21.50 -4.51 8.69
N TRP A 65 22.40 -3.83 7.98
CA TRP A 65 23.76 -4.32 7.77
C TRP A 65 24.63 -4.09 9.01
N ARG A 66 24.56 -5.02 9.97
CA ARG A 66 25.24 -4.92 11.28
C ARG A 66 26.74 -4.58 11.17
N LYS A 67 27.48 -5.27 10.29
CA LYS A 67 28.92 -5.00 10.08
C LYS A 67 29.18 -3.54 9.71
N ARG A 68 28.36 -2.97 8.81
CA ARG A 68 28.53 -1.59 8.36
C ARG A 68 28.21 -0.56 9.45
N ILE A 69 27.23 -0.86 10.31
CA ILE A 69 26.93 -0.02 11.49
C ILE A 69 28.13 0.08 12.42
N TYR A 70 28.91 -1.00 12.56
CA TYR A 70 30.12 -1.01 13.40
C TYR A 70 31.34 -0.37 12.70
N THR A 71 31.48 -0.51 11.39
CA THR A 71 32.68 -0.05 10.65
C THR A 71 32.58 1.38 10.12
N GLU A 72 31.39 1.85 9.74
CA GLU A 72 31.15 3.20 9.21
C GLU A 72 30.15 3.95 10.11
N PRO A 73 30.63 4.64 11.17
CA PRO A 73 29.78 5.55 11.94
C PRO A 73 29.52 6.82 11.11
N ALA A 74 28.56 6.75 10.20
CA ALA A 74 27.93 7.90 9.53
C ALA A 74 28.89 9.01 9.05
N LEU A 75 30.06 8.66 8.49
CA LEU A 75 30.93 9.63 7.84
C LEU A 75 30.62 9.67 6.35
N HIS A 76 30.15 10.83 5.90
CA HIS A 76 29.96 11.22 4.50
C HIS A 76 28.98 10.36 3.70
N LEU A 77 27.71 10.74 3.76
CA LEU A 77 26.79 10.49 2.65
C LEU A 77 26.26 11.85 2.20
N ASP A 78 26.91 12.40 1.17
CA ASP A 78 26.47 13.57 0.42
C ASP A 78 25.09 13.32 -0.19
N GLY A 79 24.05 13.49 0.61
CA GLY A 79 22.64 13.43 0.17
C GLY A 79 22.18 12.09 -0.42
N GLN A 80 23.01 11.03 -0.39
CA GLN A 80 22.60 9.71 -0.85
C GLN A 80 21.83 9.04 0.29
N PRO A 81 20.55 8.65 0.08
CA PRO A 81 19.84 7.84 1.07
C PRO A 81 20.69 6.61 1.37
N ILE A 82 20.68 6.16 2.63
CA ILE A 82 21.24 4.88 3.05
C ILE A 82 20.38 3.78 2.40
N LEU A 83 20.49 3.66 1.07
CA LEU A 83 20.16 2.43 0.40
C LEU A 83 21.18 1.45 0.93
N VAL A 84 20.67 0.56 1.76
CA VAL A 84 21.38 -0.60 2.27
C VAL A 84 21.92 -1.35 1.05
N LYS A 85 23.16 -1.02 0.63
CA LYS A 85 23.89 -1.79 -0.38
C LYS A 85 23.94 -3.23 0.11
N GLY A 86 23.71 -4.20 -0.76
CA GLY A 86 23.62 -5.62 -0.42
C GLY A 86 22.20 -6.17 -0.20
N ILE A 87 21.15 -5.34 -0.20
CA ILE A 87 19.77 -5.83 -0.29
C ILE A 87 19.35 -5.78 -1.76
N GLN A 88 19.16 -6.96 -2.37
CA GLN A 88 18.84 -7.10 -3.80
C GLN A 88 17.65 -6.22 -4.23
N GLY A 89 16.60 -6.13 -3.42
CA GLY A 89 15.43 -5.28 -3.69
C GLY A 89 15.76 -3.79 -3.75
N ASN A 90 16.55 -3.27 -2.80
CA ASN A 90 16.94 -1.86 -2.73
C ASN A 90 17.87 -1.46 -3.88
N GLU A 91 18.76 -2.37 -4.30
CA GLU A 91 19.63 -2.15 -5.44
C GLU A 91 18.85 -2.09 -6.75
N ASN A 92 17.86 -2.95 -6.92
CA ASN A 92 16.98 -2.95 -8.08
C ASN A 92 16.18 -1.63 -8.15
N VAL A 93 15.59 -1.19 -7.04
CA VAL A 93 14.88 0.10 -6.95
C VAL A 93 15.82 1.27 -7.27
N GLY A 94 17.04 1.27 -6.73
CA GLY A 94 18.04 2.31 -6.99
C GLY A 94 18.48 2.36 -8.46
N LYS A 95 18.64 1.20 -9.10
CA LYS A 95 18.95 1.09 -10.54
C LYS A 95 17.81 1.65 -11.40
N LEU A 96 16.57 1.28 -11.10
CA LEU A 96 15.38 1.75 -11.82
C LEU A 96 15.17 3.27 -11.65
N ALA A 97 15.34 3.80 -10.44
CA ALA A 97 15.21 5.24 -10.18
C ALA A 97 16.27 6.06 -10.95
N LYS A 98 17.52 5.58 -11.00
CA LYS A 98 18.59 6.22 -11.79
C LYS A 98 18.34 6.13 -13.28
N ALA A 99 17.82 5.01 -13.78
CA ALA A 99 17.44 4.87 -15.17
C ALA A 99 16.30 5.83 -15.56
N ALA A 100 15.35 6.07 -14.66
CA ALA A 100 14.25 7.01 -14.87
C ALA A 100 14.71 8.47 -14.98
N LEU A 101 15.73 8.89 -14.21
CA LEU A 101 16.28 10.25 -14.26
C LEU A 101 16.91 10.60 -15.62
N ASN A 102 17.55 9.63 -16.26
CA ASN A 102 18.26 9.84 -17.53
C ASN A 102 17.36 9.72 -18.76
N ASN A 103 16.08 9.37 -18.58
CA ASN A 103 15.16 9.19 -19.68
C ASN A 103 14.39 10.50 -19.95
N ALA A 104 14.92 11.29 -20.89
CA ALA A 104 14.35 12.57 -21.33
C ALA A 104 12.90 12.46 -21.87
N SER A 105 12.45 11.24 -22.18
CA SER A 105 11.07 10.97 -22.64
C SER A 105 9.99 11.28 -21.59
N TYR A 106 10.36 11.33 -20.30
CA TYR A 106 9.44 11.66 -19.20
C TYR A 106 9.40 13.15 -18.86
N LEU A 107 10.43 13.92 -19.25
CA LEU A 107 10.55 15.36 -18.96
C LEU A 107 9.61 16.24 -19.81
N GLY A 108 9.05 15.70 -20.90
CA GLY A 108 8.17 16.42 -21.81
C GLY A 108 6.68 16.00 -21.77
N LYS A 109 6.32 14.97 -21.01
CA LYS A 109 4.92 14.51 -20.89
C LYS A 109 4.35 15.01 -19.57
N LEU A 110 3.78 16.21 -19.59
CA LEU A 110 2.78 16.63 -18.61
C LEU A 110 1.59 15.66 -18.72
N ILE A 111 1.64 14.53 -18.00
CA ILE A 111 0.49 13.66 -17.88
C ILE A 111 -0.36 14.26 -16.77
N PHE A 112 -1.39 15.01 -17.15
CA PHE A 112 -2.40 15.47 -16.21
C PHE A 112 -2.99 14.26 -15.47
N TRP A 113 -3.24 14.43 -14.16
CA TRP A 113 -3.87 13.40 -13.32
C TRP A 113 -5.15 12.82 -13.95
N SER A 114 -5.94 13.65 -14.63
CA SER A 114 -7.13 13.23 -15.38
C SER A 114 -6.84 12.18 -16.45
N GLY A 115 -5.68 12.23 -17.11
CA GLY A 115 -5.25 11.25 -18.11
C GLY A 115 -4.44 10.09 -17.53
N LEU A 116 -3.80 10.28 -16.37
CA LEU A 116 -3.02 9.23 -15.70
C LEU A 116 -3.92 8.28 -14.89
N LYS A 117 -4.89 8.81 -14.15
CA LYS A 117 -5.75 8.05 -13.24
C LYS A 117 -6.46 6.89 -13.95
N PRO A 118 -7.10 7.07 -15.12
CA PRO A 118 -7.74 5.94 -15.81
C PRO A 118 -6.74 4.86 -16.23
N LYS A 119 -5.53 5.26 -16.66
CA LYS A 119 -4.49 4.32 -17.10
C LYS A 119 -3.90 3.53 -15.95
N VAL A 120 -3.63 4.19 -14.81
CA VAL A 120 -3.14 3.52 -13.61
C VAL A 120 -4.20 2.58 -13.04
N ASN A 121 -5.45 3.03 -12.97
CA ASN A 121 -6.54 2.18 -12.50
C ASN A 121 -6.72 0.98 -13.42
N ALA A 122 -6.68 1.15 -14.74
CA ALA A 122 -6.75 0.04 -15.69
C ALA A 122 -5.60 -0.96 -15.49
N TYR A 123 -4.37 -0.46 -15.30
CA TYR A 123 -3.21 -1.31 -15.03
C TYR A 123 -3.34 -2.09 -13.71
N ILE A 124 -3.72 -1.42 -12.62
CA ILE A 124 -3.97 -2.07 -11.32
C ILE A 124 -5.05 -3.13 -11.48
N HIS A 125 -6.12 -2.82 -12.21
CA HIS A 125 -7.21 -3.74 -12.45
C HIS A 125 -6.75 -5.00 -13.19
N THR A 126 -5.93 -4.84 -14.23
CA THR A 126 -5.36 -5.99 -14.95
C THR A 126 -4.51 -6.87 -14.04
N VAL A 127 -3.61 -6.28 -13.26
CA VAL A 127 -2.74 -7.05 -12.35
C VAL A 127 -3.55 -7.77 -11.27
N TRP A 128 -4.56 -7.10 -10.70
CA TRP A 128 -5.44 -7.70 -9.70
C TRP A 128 -6.27 -8.84 -10.28
N GLN A 129 -6.79 -8.66 -11.48
CA GLN A 129 -7.59 -9.67 -12.17
C GLN A 129 -6.73 -10.89 -12.56
N GLU A 130 -5.50 -10.69 -13.02
CA GLU A 130 -4.54 -11.76 -13.29
C GLU A 130 -4.24 -12.56 -12.01
N ASN A 131 -3.93 -11.86 -10.91
CA ASN A 131 -3.73 -12.52 -9.62
C ASN A 131 -4.98 -13.28 -9.17
N TRP A 132 -6.16 -12.70 -9.34
CA TRP A 132 -7.44 -13.33 -9.01
C TRP A 132 -7.65 -14.64 -9.76
N TYR A 133 -7.33 -14.68 -11.07
CA TYR A 133 -7.42 -15.91 -11.85
C TYR A 133 -6.37 -16.96 -11.45
N THR A 134 -5.22 -16.55 -10.93
CA THR A 134 -4.19 -17.49 -10.47
C THR A 134 -4.52 -18.13 -9.12
N GLU A 135 -5.46 -17.58 -8.33
CA GLU A 135 -5.91 -18.20 -7.09
C GLU A 135 -6.74 -19.46 -7.37
N GLY A 136 -6.15 -20.63 -7.17
CA GLY A 136 -6.85 -21.91 -7.30
C GLY A 136 -7.85 -22.16 -6.16
N ALA A 137 -8.98 -22.80 -6.48
CA ALA A 137 -10.04 -23.21 -5.54
C ALA A 137 -10.70 -22.07 -4.75
N ASN A 138 -10.90 -20.90 -5.37
CA ASN A 138 -11.61 -19.80 -4.74
C ASN A 138 -13.12 -19.84 -5.04
N LYS A 139 -13.93 -20.19 -4.04
CA LYS A 139 -15.40 -20.17 -4.09
C LYS A 139 -16.00 -18.81 -4.50
N LEU A 140 -15.21 -17.73 -4.40
CA LEU A 140 -15.62 -16.38 -4.78
C LEU A 140 -15.53 -16.14 -6.29
N HIS A 141 -14.83 -16.98 -7.06
CA HIS A 141 -14.78 -16.87 -8.53
C HIS A 141 -16.18 -16.97 -9.15
N GLU A 142 -17.05 -17.81 -8.59
CA GLU A 142 -18.42 -17.96 -9.08
C GLU A 142 -19.31 -16.76 -8.77
N VAL A 143 -18.96 -15.96 -7.76
CA VAL A 143 -19.75 -14.82 -7.29
C VAL A 143 -19.21 -13.51 -7.85
N LEU A 144 -17.89 -13.45 -8.03
CA LEU A 144 -17.16 -12.28 -8.50
C LEU A 144 -16.08 -12.70 -9.51
N PRO A 145 -16.48 -13.02 -10.76
CA PRO A 145 -15.54 -13.42 -11.80
C PRO A 145 -14.67 -12.25 -12.29
N ASP A 146 -15.24 -11.04 -12.37
CA ASP A 146 -14.55 -9.80 -12.71
C ASP A 146 -14.59 -8.82 -11.53
N LEU A 147 -13.42 -8.41 -11.04
CA LEU A 147 -13.29 -7.45 -9.95
C LEU A 147 -13.79 -6.04 -10.33
N GLY A 148 -13.93 -5.73 -11.62
CA GLY A 148 -14.14 -4.37 -12.13
C GLY A 148 -15.57 -3.91 -12.14
N GLU A 149 -16.50 -4.79 -12.48
CA GLU A 149 -17.93 -4.46 -12.52
C GLU A 149 -18.48 -4.06 -11.14
N ASP A 150 -17.86 -4.54 -10.06
CA ASP A 150 -18.37 -4.39 -8.71
C ASP A 150 -17.78 -3.21 -7.94
N LEU A 151 -16.60 -2.72 -8.33
CA LEU A 151 -16.00 -1.53 -7.71
C LEU A 151 -16.73 -0.25 -8.14
N HIS A 152 -17.23 -0.21 -9.37
CA HIS A 152 -17.97 0.94 -9.90
C HIS A 152 -19.37 1.12 -9.28
N LYS A 153 -20.01 0.05 -8.79
CA LYS A 153 -21.34 0.13 -8.15
C LYS A 153 -21.30 0.46 -6.66
N ARG A 154 -20.11 0.45 -6.03
CA ARG A 154 -19.93 0.79 -4.60
C ARG A 154 -19.88 2.30 -4.35
N GLY A 155 -19.64 3.09 -5.39
CA GLY A 155 -19.46 4.53 -5.29
C GLY A 155 -20.58 5.30 -5.97
N GLU A 156 -21.73 5.43 -5.29
CA GLU A 156 -22.63 6.59 -5.36
C GLU A 156 -23.86 6.32 -4.47
N GLY A 157 -23.81 6.77 -3.21
CA GLY A 157 -24.98 6.83 -2.33
C GLY A 157 -25.36 5.59 -1.51
N ALA A 158 -24.64 4.46 -1.62
CA ALA A 158 -24.87 3.30 -0.75
C ALA A 158 -24.13 3.47 0.59
N GLY A 159 -24.85 3.70 1.69
CA GLY A 159 -24.25 3.71 3.03
C GLY A 159 -23.52 2.39 3.35
N SER A 160 -22.43 2.46 4.12
CA SER A 160 -21.54 1.34 4.46
C SER A 160 -22.25 0.07 4.97
N LYS A 161 -23.42 0.24 5.62
CA LYS A 161 -24.28 -0.87 6.06
C LYS A 161 -24.83 -1.70 4.89
N ARG A 162 -25.27 -1.06 3.80
CA ARG A 162 -25.81 -1.75 2.62
C ARG A 162 -24.72 -2.55 1.91
N GLU A 163 -23.52 -1.98 1.78
CA GLU A 163 -22.38 -2.68 1.20
C GLU A 163 -22.00 -3.91 2.03
N THR A 164 -21.95 -3.77 3.36
CA THR A 164 -21.68 -4.90 4.27
C THR A 164 -22.72 -6.02 4.11
N VAL A 165 -24.00 -5.68 3.99
CA VAL A 165 -25.07 -6.66 3.76
C VAL A 165 -24.90 -7.34 2.40
N MET A 166 -24.63 -6.59 1.33
CA MET A 166 -24.42 -7.17 0.00
C MET A 166 -23.19 -8.08 -0.05
N CYS A 167 -22.08 -7.69 0.57
CA CYS A 167 -20.89 -8.55 0.69
C CYS A 167 -21.21 -9.83 1.45
N ARG A 168 -21.93 -9.75 2.59
CA ARG A 168 -22.33 -10.93 3.37
C ARG A 168 -23.24 -11.87 2.56
N LEU A 169 -24.21 -11.33 1.82
CA LEU A 169 -25.08 -12.14 0.96
C LEU A 169 -24.29 -12.85 -0.15
N ARG A 170 -23.39 -12.12 -0.82
CA ARG A 170 -22.54 -12.64 -1.92
C ARG A 170 -21.66 -13.80 -1.48
N VAL A 171 -21.00 -13.68 -0.33
CA VAL A 171 -20.13 -14.76 0.18
C VAL A 171 -20.90 -15.86 0.92
N GLY A 172 -22.23 -15.78 0.95
CA GLY A 172 -23.08 -16.74 1.64
C GLY A 172 -22.90 -16.70 3.16
N HIS A 173 -22.61 -15.54 3.74
CA HIS A 173 -22.47 -15.36 5.19
C HIS A 173 -23.79 -14.89 5.82
N THR A 174 -24.82 -15.72 5.67
CA THR A 174 -26.13 -15.54 6.31
C THR A 174 -26.27 -16.47 7.50
N TRP A 175 -27.26 -16.22 8.36
CA TRP A 175 -27.56 -17.16 9.44
C TRP A 175 -27.86 -18.55 8.89
N LEU A 176 -28.67 -18.67 7.85
CA LEU A 176 -29.09 -19.95 7.28
C LEU A 176 -27.91 -20.81 6.77
N THR A 177 -26.94 -20.17 6.13
CA THR A 177 -25.80 -20.86 5.52
C THR A 177 -24.62 -21.07 6.47
N GLN A 178 -24.54 -20.31 7.58
CA GLN A 178 -23.40 -20.32 8.50
C GLN A 178 -23.75 -20.73 9.94
N SER A 179 -25.04 -20.89 10.30
CA SER A 179 -25.47 -21.18 11.68
C SER A 179 -24.88 -22.48 12.23
N TYR A 180 -24.65 -23.46 11.36
CA TYR A 180 -24.10 -24.76 11.73
C TYR A 180 -22.72 -24.64 12.42
N LEU A 181 -21.88 -23.68 11.99
CA LEU A 181 -20.58 -23.41 12.62
C LEU A 181 -20.72 -22.87 14.05
N TYR A 182 -21.75 -22.07 14.31
CA TYR A 182 -21.99 -21.51 15.65
C TYR A 182 -22.68 -22.50 16.59
N LYS A 183 -23.47 -23.43 16.03
CA LYS A 183 -24.17 -24.48 16.76
C LYS A 183 -23.35 -25.77 16.90
N ASN A 184 -22.22 -25.86 16.21
CA ASN A 184 -21.42 -27.08 16.08
C ASN A 184 -22.23 -28.27 15.54
N GLU A 185 -23.10 -27.98 14.57
CA GLU A 185 -23.96 -28.95 13.87
C GLU A 185 -23.37 -29.23 12.46
N GLU A 186 -23.86 -30.25 11.77
CA GLU A 186 -23.52 -30.48 10.36
C GLU A 186 -24.17 -29.44 9.44
N GLN A 187 -23.50 -29.14 8.32
CA GLN A 187 -24.02 -28.17 7.36
C GLN A 187 -25.30 -28.70 6.70
N SER A 188 -26.37 -27.93 6.78
CA SER A 188 -27.65 -28.29 6.17
C SER A 188 -27.56 -28.39 4.65
N PHE A 189 -28.24 -29.38 4.06
CA PHE A 189 -28.35 -29.59 2.62
C PHE A 189 -29.77 -29.31 2.10
N CYS A 190 -29.85 -28.93 0.84
CA CYS A 190 -31.07 -28.72 0.07
C CYS A 190 -31.62 -30.08 -0.38
N TYR A 191 -32.78 -30.48 0.15
CA TYR A 191 -33.40 -31.77 -0.21
C TYR A 191 -33.87 -31.85 -1.67
N ALA A 192 -34.20 -30.71 -2.28
CA ALA A 192 -34.67 -30.67 -3.67
C ALA A 192 -33.53 -30.81 -4.71
N CYS A 193 -32.32 -30.45 -4.32
CA CYS A 193 -31.19 -30.27 -5.24
C CYS A 193 -29.90 -30.98 -4.79
N ASP A 194 -30.00 -31.81 -3.75
CA ASP A 194 -28.94 -32.65 -3.18
C ASP A 194 -27.57 -31.96 -3.10
N SER A 195 -27.59 -30.72 -2.62
CA SER A 195 -26.40 -29.87 -2.51
C SER A 195 -26.44 -29.05 -1.23
N LEU A 196 -25.30 -28.56 -0.76
CA LEU A 196 -25.23 -27.73 0.45
C LEU A 196 -26.13 -26.50 0.31
N ASN A 197 -26.75 -26.09 1.42
CA ASN A 197 -27.59 -24.89 1.40
C ASN A 197 -26.75 -23.65 1.10
N THR A 198 -27.13 -22.92 0.04
CA THR A 198 -26.50 -21.66 -0.38
C THR A 198 -27.55 -20.56 -0.55
N VAL A 199 -27.12 -19.30 -0.52
CA VAL A 199 -28.02 -18.15 -0.72
C VAL A 199 -28.69 -18.18 -2.11
N ARG A 200 -28.14 -18.88 -3.11
CA ARG A 200 -28.73 -18.98 -4.45
C ARG A 200 -30.05 -19.74 -4.51
N GLN A 201 -30.34 -20.56 -3.50
CA GLN A 201 -31.55 -21.38 -3.44
C GLN A 201 -32.76 -20.63 -2.86
N PHE A 202 -32.59 -19.36 -2.47
CA PHE A 202 -33.61 -18.47 -1.87
C PHE A 202 -33.68 -17.14 -2.62
#